data_AF-A0AA39XSL2-F1
#
_entry.id   AF-A0AA39XSL2-F1
#
_cell.length_a   1.000
_cell.length_b   1.000
_cell.length_c   1.000
_cell.angle_alpha   90.00
_cell.angle_beta   90.00
_cell.angle_gamma   90.00
#
_symmetry.space_group_name_H-M   'P 1'
#
loop_
_entity.id
_entity.type
_entity.pdbx_description
1 polymer ?
#
loop_
_entity_poly.entity_id
_entity_poly.type
_entity_poly.pdbx_seq_one_letter_code
_entity_poly.pdbx_strand_id
1 'polypeptide(L)'
;MTDSSARQWILLLSLTALLLSLAVLAQTASRYASAYLTAPREVSAFLDAVDSSIEENESYDKDVAKVQRLEDKLRLSRLLRDIQREGDALRENLNGLVVGEEDTQLRLMARIFWAGKRQELEERVRRLDLLRMRFLVMHMGIIAGVATEAAAKQQASVKERDPEKSMARSSPIPGSLQRALTDSIKARPPLRRLTTQAIGHQETVEGSHRRGWAGVVQELQKSPLLHKRHANIEMALAQTQTP
;
A
#
# COMPACT_ATOMS: atom_id res chain seq x y z
N MET A 1 68.76 4.01 44.81
CA MET A 1 67.90 5.09 44.28
C MET A 1 67.01 4.62 43.12
N THR A 2 67.35 3.51 42.45
CA THR A 2 66.58 2.92 41.33
C THR A 2 65.31 2.18 41.78
N ASP A 3 65.30 1.57 42.96
CA ASP A 3 64.15 0.77 43.41
C ASP A 3 62.93 1.60 43.80
N SER A 4 63.14 2.80 44.34
CA SER A 4 62.06 3.74 44.70
C SER A 4 61.42 4.35 43.46
N SER A 5 62.21 4.72 42.46
CA SER A 5 61.70 5.23 41.18
C SER A 5 60.98 4.14 40.40
N ALA A 6 61.51 2.91 40.36
CA ALA A 6 60.84 1.78 39.74
C ALA A 6 59.47 1.50 40.38
N ARG A 7 59.38 1.50 41.73
CA ARG A 7 58.10 1.33 42.45
C ARG A 7 57.10 2.45 42.15
N GLN A 8 57.55 3.69 42.06
CA GLN A 8 56.69 4.83 41.69
C GLN A 8 56.14 4.69 40.27
N TRP A 9 56.97 4.29 39.30
CA TRP A 9 56.52 4.03 37.94
C TRP A 9 55.52 2.88 37.89
N ILE A 10 55.75 1.77 38.60
CA ILE A 10 54.81 0.65 38.66
C ILE A 10 53.46 1.09 39.24
N LEU A 11 53.45 1.88 40.33
CA LEU A 11 52.22 2.40 40.91
C LEU A 11 51.50 3.36 39.95
N LEU A 12 52.23 4.25 39.28
CA LEU A 12 51.64 5.19 38.32
C LEU A 12 51.07 4.46 37.08
N LEU A 13 51.79 3.49 36.54
CA LEU A 13 51.34 2.68 35.40
C LEU A 13 50.15 1.80 35.77
N SER A 14 50.17 1.15 36.94
CA SER A 14 49.04 0.32 37.39
C SER A 14 47.80 1.15 37.69
N LEU A 15 47.96 2.31 38.34
CA LEU A 15 46.85 3.23 38.61
C LEU A 15 46.25 3.79 37.31
N THR A 16 47.09 4.22 36.37
CA THR A 16 46.61 4.73 35.07
C THR A 16 45.95 3.64 34.24
N ALA A 17 46.49 2.42 34.20
CA ALA A 17 45.85 1.27 33.55
C ALA A 17 44.50 0.92 34.19
N LEU A 18 44.40 0.99 35.53
CA LEU A 18 43.16 0.76 36.26
C LEU A 18 42.12 1.85 35.95
N LEU A 19 42.51 3.12 35.93
CA LEU A 19 41.63 4.23 35.56
C LEU A 19 41.15 4.13 34.12
N LEU A 20 42.03 3.78 33.17
CA LEU A 20 41.65 3.55 31.77
C LEU A 20 40.69 2.37 31.64
N SER A 21 40.95 1.26 32.34
CA SER A 21 40.06 0.11 32.38
C SER A 21 38.68 0.49 32.93
N LEU A 22 38.64 1.23 34.04
CA LEU A 22 37.40 1.70 34.65
C LEU A 22 36.64 2.65 33.74
N ALA A 23 37.33 3.52 33.01
CA ALA A 23 36.72 4.41 32.02
C ALA A 23 36.07 3.63 30.87
N VAL A 24 36.74 2.61 30.33
CA VAL A 24 36.17 1.74 29.29
C VAL A 24 34.99 0.93 29.83
N LEU A 25 35.07 0.42 31.05
CA LEU A 25 33.96 -0.24 31.76
C LEU A 25 32.77 0.70 31.96
N ALA A 26 33.00 1.95 32.36
CA ALA A 26 31.94 2.94 32.53
C ALA A 26 31.29 3.31 31.20
N GLN A 27 32.07 3.46 30.12
CA GLN A 27 31.55 3.72 28.77
C GLN A 27 30.71 2.56 28.25
N THR A 28 31.17 1.32 28.42
CA THR A 28 30.42 0.13 28.02
C THR A 28 29.16 0.00 28.86
N ALA A 29 29.26 0.09 30.20
CA ALA A 29 28.11 0.05 31.10
C ALA A 29 27.06 1.13 30.78
N SER A 30 27.49 2.36 30.49
CA SER A 30 26.59 3.46 30.11
C SER A 30 25.83 3.16 28.80
N ARG A 31 26.50 2.59 27.79
CA ARG A 31 25.85 2.16 26.53
C ARG A 31 24.84 1.02 26.75
N TYR A 32 25.16 0.06 27.61
CA TYR A 32 24.23 -1.02 27.93
C TYR A 32 23.09 -0.55 28.84
N ALA A 33 23.34 0.41 29.74
CA ALA A 33 22.33 0.99 30.61
C ALA A 33 21.30 1.82 29.83
N SER A 34 21.75 2.62 28.83
CA SER A 34 20.82 3.33 27.97
C SER A 34 19.97 2.37 27.14
N ALA A 35 20.58 1.32 26.58
CA ALA A 35 19.85 0.27 25.87
C ALA A 35 18.87 -0.49 26.77
N TYR A 36 19.23 -0.72 28.04
CA TYR A 36 18.36 -1.36 29.04
C TYR A 36 17.10 -0.53 29.32
N LEU A 37 17.25 0.80 29.41
CA LEU A 37 16.13 1.70 29.69
C LEU A 37 15.16 1.85 28.51
N THR A 38 15.66 1.79 27.26
CA THR A 38 14.80 1.91 26.07
C THR A 38 14.16 0.59 25.64
N ALA A 39 14.74 -0.55 26.03
CA ALA A 39 14.28 -1.89 25.65
C ALA A 39 12.76 -2.12 25.75
N PRO A 40 12.04 -1.81 26.85
CA PRO A 40 10.61 -2.11 26.93
C PRO A 40 9.76 -1.33 25.91
N ARG A 41 10.13 -0.08 25.59
CA ARG A 41 9.41 0.73 24.58
C ARG A 41 9.70 0.27 23.15
N GLU A 42 10.93 -0.17 22.91
CA GLU A 42 11.32 -0.69 21.59
C GLU A 42 10.64 -2.04 21.33
N VAL A 43 10.55 -2.92 22.33
CA VAL A 43 9.84 -4.19 22.21
C VAL A 43 8.36 -4.01 21.93
N SER A 44 7.69 -3.09 22.63
CA SER A 44 6.27 -2.83 22.34
C SER A 44 6.10 -2.32 20.90
N ALA A 45 6.97 -1.44 20.43
CA ALA A 45 6.93 -0.97 19.03
C ALA A 45 7.14 -2.12 18.02
N PHE A 46 8.00 -3.11 18.33
CA PHE A 46 8.16 -4.29 17.49
C PHE A 46 6.94 -5.21 17.52
N LEU A 47 6.30 -5.39 18.68
CA LEU A 47 5.07 -6.15 18.81
C LEU A 47 3.95 -5.49 18.00
N ASP A 48 3.75 -4.18 18.18
CA ASP A 48 2.75 -3.41 17.42
C ASP A 48 2.99 -3.50 15.90
N ALA A 49 4.26 -3.46 15.47
CA ALA A 49 4.60 -3.62 14.06
C ALA A 49 4.30 -5.03 13.52
N VAL A 50 4.50 -6.07 14.33
CA VAL A 50 4.18 -7.46 13.97
C VAL A 50 2.67 -7.68 13.94
N ASP A 51 1.94 -7.17 14.93
CA ASP A 51 0.49 -7.29 14.99
C ASP A 51 -0.16 -6.56 13.81
N SER A 52 0.29 -5.35 13.50
CA SER A 52 -0.11 -4.63 12.28
C SER A 52 0.23 -5.40 10.99
N SER A 53 1.35 -6.11 10.97
CA SER A 53 1.72 -6.97 9.84
C SER A 53 0.80 -8.19 9.68
N ILE A 54 0.28 -8.74 10.78
CA ILE A 54 -0.67 -9.85 10.75
C ILE A 54 -2.03 -9.35 10.24
N GLU A 55 -2.51 -8.22 10.73
CA GLU A 55 -3.76 -7.61 10.25
C GLU A 55 -3.72 -7.32 8.74
N GLU A 56 -2.58 -6.81 8.25
CA GLU A 56 -2.40 -6.60 6.81
C GLU A 56 -2.35 -7.91 6.01
N ASN A 57 -1.78 -8.98 6.57
CA ASN A 57 -1.79 -10.29 5.91
C ASN A 57 -3.22 -10.81 5.67
N GLU A 58 -4.15 -10.57 6.59
CA GLU A 58 -5.56 -10.91 6.37
C GLU A 58 -6.17 -10.13 5.20
N SER A 59 -5.74 -8.87 5.00
CA SER A 59 -6.12 -8.09 3.82
C SER A 59 -5.51 -8.67 2.55
N TYR A 60 -4.25 -9.09 2.58
CA TYR A 60 -3.57 -9.71 1.44
C TYR A 60 -4.20 -11.03 1.02
N ASP A 61 -4.67 -11.85 1.96
CA ASP A 61 -5.40 -13.08 1.64
C ASP A 61 -6.68 -12.79 0.84
N LYS A 62 -7.43 -11.73 1.22
CA LYS A 62 -8.63 -11.29 0.49
C LYS A 62 -8.29 -10.81 -0.92
N ASP A 63 -7.12 -10.20 -1.11
CA ASP A 63 -6.68 -9.70 -2.42
C ASP A 63 -6.17 -10.82 -3.34
N VAL A 64 -5.42 -11.79 -2.80
CA VAL A 64 -5.01 -13.00 -3.52
C VAL A 64 -6.25 -13.80 -4.00
N ALA A 65 -7.33 -13.83 -3.21
CA ALA A 65 -8.56 -14.50 -3.58
C ALA A 65 -9.25 -13.89 -4.83
N LYS A 66 -9.04 -12.59 -5.10
CA LYS A 66 -9.62 -11.87 -6.24
C LYS A 66 -8.86 -12.12 -7.56
N VAL A 67 -7.63 -12.63 -7.50
CA VAL A 67 -6.80 -12.88 -8.68
C VAL A 67 -7.31 -14.10 -9.45
N GLN A 68 -7.74 -13.89 -10.70
CA GLN A 68 -8.29 -14.96 -11.56
C GLN A 68 -7.21 -15.85 -12.19
N ARG A 69 -6.02 -15.30 -12.47
CA ARG A 69 -4.92 -16.05 -13.08
C ARG A 69 -4.26 -16.96 -12.05
N LEU A 70 -4.31 -18.28 -12.29
CA LEU A 70 -3.77 -19.28 -11.38
C LEU A 70 -2.25 -19.15 -11.16
N GLU A 71 -1.48 -18.82 -12.21
CA GLU A 71 -0.03 -18.67 -12.07
C GLU A 71 0.34 -17.47 -11.18
N ASP A 72 -0.28 -16.33 -11.42
CA ASP A 72 -0.12 -15.12 -10.62
C ASP A 72 -0.57 -15.36 -9.18
N LYS A 73 -1.70 -16.04 -9.00
CA LYS A 73 -2.20 -16.48 -7.68
C LYS A 73 -1.22 -17.41 -6.97
N LEU A 74 -0.57 -18.34 -7.67
CA LEU A 74 0.44 -19.24 -7.09
C LEU A 74 1.70 -18.48 -6.68
N ARG A 75 2.16 -17.51 -7.47
CA ARG A 75 3.31 -16.67 -7.13
C ARG A 75 3.02 -15.79 -5.91
N LEU A 76 1.84 -15.18 -5.89
CA LEU A 76 1.41 -14.27 -4.83
C LEU A 76 1.14 -15.02 -3.51
N SER A 77 0.55 -16.23 -3.59
CA SER A 77 0.35 -17.09 -2.41
C SER A 77 1.64 -17.67 -1.83
N ARG A 78 2.67 -17.94 -2.66
CA ARG A 78 4.00 -18.31 -2.14
C ARG A 78 4.62 -17.15 -1.36
N LEU A 79 4.59 -15.94 -1.92
CA LEU A 79 5.10 -14.75 -1.23
C LEU A 79 4.33 -14.48 0.07
N LEU A 80 3.01 -14.64 0.07
CA LEU A 80 2.21 -14.45 1.27
C LEU A 80 2.55 -15.48 2.36
N ARG A 81 2.76 -16.74 1.99
CA ARG A 81 3.26 -17.77 2.93
C ARG A 81 4.64 -17.45 3.47
N ASP A 82 5.53 -16.91 2.64
CA ASP A 82 6.86 -16.50 3.08
C ASP A 82 6.76 -15.33 4.08
N ILE A 83 5.89 -14.36 3.83
CA ILE A 83 5.61 -13.23 4.75
C ILE A 83 5.01 -13.74 6.07
N GLN A 84 4.00 -14.62 6.00
CA GLN A 84 3.38 -15.24 7.19
C GLN A 84 4.42 -15.99 8.01
N ARG A 85 5.26 -16.82 7.36
CA ARG A 85 6.30 -17.60 8.04
C ARG A 85 7.34 -16.71 8.74
N GLU A 86 7.81 -15.65 8.08
CA GLU A 86 8.76 -14.71 8.69
C GLU A 86 8.11 -13.89 9.82
N GLY A 87 6.84 -13.50 9.65
CA GLY A 87 6.05 -12.82 10.70
C GLY A 87 5.84 -13.69 11.93
N ASP A 88 5.44 -14.95 11.75
CA ASP A 88 5.24 -15.92 12.83
C ASP A 88 6.55 -16.21 13.57
N ALA A 89 7.64 -16.41 12.83
CA ALA A 89 8.97 -16.59 13.41
C ALA A 89 9.42 -15.35 14.21
N LEU A 90 9.10 -14.14 13.73
CA LEU A 90 9.40 -12.90 14.44
C LEU A 90 8.57 -12.78 15.73
N ARG A 91 7.28 -13.11 15.67
CA ARG A 91 6.37 -13.13 16.83
C ARG A 91 6.84 -14.13 17.89
N GLU A 92 7.22 -15.34 17.49
CA GLU A 92 7.74 -16.36 18.40
C GLU A 92 9.03 -15.89 19.10
N ASN A 93 9.94 -15.27 18.36
CA ASN A 93 11.16 -14.69 18.93
C ASN A 93 10.86 -13.54 19.91
N LEU A 94 9.92 -12.66 19.60
CA LEU A 94 9.50 -11.58 20.50
C LEU A 94 8.83 -12.14 21.75
N ASN A 95 7.91 -13.09 21.62
CA ASN A 95 7.24 -13.72 22.75
C ASN A 95 8.23 -14.45 23.67
N GLY A 96 9.28 -15.07 23.12
CA GLY A 96 10.35 -15.69 23.91
C GLY A 96 11.16 -14.70 24.78
N LEU A 97 11.18 -13.42 24.41
CA LEU A 97 11.90 -12.36 25.14
C LEU A 97 11.04 -11.73 26.25
N VAL A 98 9.73 -11.85 26.15
CA VAL A 98 8.75 -11.26 27.08
C VAL A 98 8.41 -12.26 28.21
N VAL A 99 8.09 -11.76 29.40
CA VAL A 99 7.83 -12.58 30.61
C VAL A 99 6.36 -13.02 30.74
N GLY A 100 5.44 -12.43 29.98
CA GLY A 100 4.03 -12.81 29.96
C GLY A 100 3.32 -12.29 28.71
N GLU A 101 2.14 -12.84 28.40
CA GLU A 101 1.38 -12.55 27.17
C GLU A 101 0.80 -11.11 27.16
N GLU A 102 0.58 -10.52 28.33
CA GLU A 102 0.09 -9.14 28.49
C GLU A 102 1.13 -8.16 29.05
N ASP A 103 2.20 -8.68 29.66
CA ASP A 103 3.23 -7.85 30.29
C ASP A 103 4.37 -7.59 29.30
N THR A 104 4.54 -6.34 28.85
CA THR A 104 5.71 -5.89 28.04
C THR A 104 7.06 -5.97 28.77
N GLN A 105 7.10 -6.65 29.91
CA GLN A 105 8.29 -6.85 30.71
C GLN A 105 9.18 -7.91 30.06
N LEU A 106 10.32 -7.47 29.53
CA LEU A 106 11.39 -8.34 29.05
C LEU A 106 11.99 -9.20 30.16
N ARG A 107 12.40 -10.43 29.83
CA ARG A 107 13.21 -11.30 30.73
C ARG A 107 14.53 -10.61 31.07
N LEU A 108 15.03 -10.78 32.30
CA LEU A 108 16.27 -10.15 32.74
C LEU A 108 17.45 -10.41 31.78
N MET A 109 17.58 -11.65 31.30
CA MET A 109 18.61 -12.02 30.32
C MET A 109 18.36 -11.38 28.94
N ALA A 110 17.11 -11.27 28.51
CA ALA A 110 16.75 -10.57 27.28
C ALA A 110 17.08 -9.07 27.37
N ARG A 111 16.90 -8.45 28.55
CA ARG A 111 17.27 -7.04 28.80
C ARG A 111 18.78 -6.83 28.76
N ILE A 112 19.57 -7.74 29.34
CA ILE A 112 21.04 -7.61 29.36
C ILE A 112 21.62 -7.78 27.94
N PHE A 113 21.09 -8.71 27.16
CA PHE A 113 21.52 -8.94 25.77
C PHE A 113 20.70 -8.16 24.72
N TRP A 114 19.96 -7.13 25.15
CA TRP A 114 19.03 -6.40 24.28
C TRP A 114 19.72 -5.79 23.06
N ALA A 115 20.90 -5.19 23.22
CA ALA A 115 21.62 -4.54 22.12
C ALA A 115 21.89 -5.49 20.94
N GLY A 116 22.26 -6.75 21.21
CA GLY A 116 22.47 -7.74 20.16
C GLY A 116 21.16 -8.27 19.57
N LYS A 117 20.15 -8.50 20.40
CA LYS A 117 18.83 -8.98 19.96
C LYS A 117 18.05 -7.96 19.16
N ARG A 118 18.16 -6.68 19.52
CA ARG A 118 17.60 -5.55 18.79
C ARG A 118 18.07 -5.53 17.35
N GLN A 119 19.37 -5.66 17.10
CA GLN A 119 19.91 -5.66 15.74
C GLN A 119 19.38 -6.85 14.92
N GLU A 120 19.25 -8.02 15.54
CA GLU A 120 18.65 -9.20 14.90
C GLU A 120 17.17 -8.98 14.54
N LEU A 121 16.40 -8.37 15.45
CA LEU A 121 14.98 -8.05 15.27
C LEU A 121 14.77 -7.00 14.18
N GLU A 122 15.55 -5.91 14.19
CA GLU A 122 15.50 -4.86 13.17
C GLU A 122 15.77 -5.44 11.76
N GLU A 123 16.74 -6.33 11.64
CA GLU A 123 17.04 -6.98 10.38
C GLU A 123 15.92 -7.94 9.93
N ARG A 124 15.29 -8.67 10.85
CA ARG A 124 14.11 -9.52 10.54
C ARG A 124 12.92 -8.69 10.08
N VAL A 125 12.62 -7.58 10.75
CA VAL A 125 11.58 -6.62 10.34
C VAL A 125 11.88 -6.07 8.96
N ARG A 126 13.13 -5.66 8.69
CA ARG A 126 13.54 -5.18 7.37
C ARG A 126 13.34 -6.23 6.27
N ARG A 127 13.65 -7.50 6.55
CA ARG A 127 13.40 -8.61 5.61
C ARG A 127 11.90 -8.80 5.36
N LEU A 128 11.09 -8.74 6.41
CA LEU A 128 9.64 -8.81 6.33
C LEU A 128 9.09 -7.68 5.44
N ASP A 129 9.56 -6.44 5.64
CA ASP A 129 9.16 -5.29 4.85
C ASP A 129 9.56 -5.41 3.38
N LEU A 130 10.74 -5.94 3.08
CA LEU A 130 11.16 -6.24 1.71
C LEU A 130 10.23 -7.24 1.03
N LEU A 131 9.79 -8.28 1.73
CA LEU A 131 8.83 -9.25 1.21
C LEU A 131 7.46 -8.60 0.97
N ARG A 132 6.98 -7.76 1.90
CA ARG A 132 5.72 -7.00 1.75
C ARG A 132 5.78 -6.05 0.56
N MET A 133 6.87 -5.29 0.41
CA MET A 133 7.08 -4.43 -0.75
C MET A 133 7.09 -5.23 -2.06
N ARG A 134 7.77 -6.39 -2.09
CA ARG A 134 7.77 -7.27 -3.26
C ARG A 134 6.37 -7.79 -3.58
N PHE A 135 5.59 -8.17 -2.57
CA PHE A 135 4.21 -8.59 -2.71
C PHE A 135 3.35 -7.48 -3.31
N LEU A 136 3.39 -6.27 -2.74
CA LEU A 136 2.61 -5.11 -3.19
C LEU A 136 2.92 -4.74 -4.64
N VAL A 137 4.21 -4.71 -5.01
CA VAL A 137 4.65 -4.41 -6.37
C VAL A 137 4.13 -5.47 -7.35
N MET A 138 4.23 -6.75 -6.99
CA MET A 138 3.72 -7.84 -7.84
C MET A 138 2.20 -7.77 -7.99
N HIS A 139 1.47 -7.56 -6.90
CA HIS A 139 0.02 -7.43 -6.90
C HIS A 139 -0.44 -6.25 -7.78
N MET A 140 0.20 -5.08 -7.63
CA MET A 140 -0.11 -3.91 -8.44
C MET A 140 0.22 -4.12 -9.92
N GLY A 141 1.31 -4.82 -10.22
CA GLY A 141 1.66 -5.23 -11.59
C GLY A 141 0.61 -6.13 -12.23
N ILE A 142 0.04 -7.07 -11.47
CA ILE A 142 -1.04 -7.95 -11.93
C ILE A 142 -2.31 -7.13 -12.20
N ILE A 143 -2.72 -6.27 -11.27
CA ILE A 143 -3.92 -5.42 -11.44
C ILE A 143 -3.76 -4.51 -12.65
N ALA A 144 -2.59 -3.87 -12.82
CA ALA A 144 -2.30 -3.04 -13.98
C ALA A 144 -2.36 -3.84 -15.29
N GLY A 145 -1.81 -5.06 -15.31
CA GLY A 145 -1.89 -5.97 -16.46
C GLY A 145 -3.32 -6.37 -16.82
N VAL A 146 -4.16 -6.65 -15.83
CA VAL A 146 -5.59 -6.94 -16.07
C VAL A 146 -6.32 -5.71 -16.61
N ALA A 147 -6.02 -4.52 -16.09
CA ALA A 147 -6.61 -3.27 -16.55
C ALA A 147 -6.20 -2.94 -18.00
N THR A 148 -4.95 -3.17 -18.39
CA THR A 148 -4.49 -2.96 -19.78
C THR A 148 -5.12 -3.98 -20.74
N GLU A 149 -5.25 -5.25 -20.33
CA GLU A 149 -5.95 -6.26 -21.12
C GLU A 149 -7.44 -5.93 -21.31
N ALA A 150 -8.10 -5.42 -20.27
CA ALA A 150 -9.49 -4.96 -20.35
C ALA A 150 -9.63 -3.75 -21.31
N ALA A 151 -8.72 -2.78 -21.23
CA ALA A 151 -8.70 -1.63 -22.12
C ALA A 151 -8.43 -2.04 -23.58
N ALA A 152 -7.52 -2.98 -23.82
CA ALA A 152 -7.22 -3.50 -25.15
C ALA A 152 -8.43 -4.24 -25.77
N LYS A 153 -9.14 -5.07 -24.98
CA LYS A 153 -10.38 -5.73 -25.41
C LYS A 153 -11.49 -4.75 -25.75
N GLN A 154 -11.63 -3.67 -24.97
CA GLN A 154 -12.59 -2.60 -25.27
C GLN A 154 -12.23 -1.86 -26.57
N GLN A 155 -10.96 -1.54 -26.80
CA GLN A 155 -10.52 -0.89 -28.05
C GLN A 155 -10.69 -1.80 -29.27
N ALA A 156 -10.44 -3.11 -29.16
CA ALA A 156 -10.69 -4.07 -30.23
C ALA A 156 -12.19 -4.14 -30.58
N SER A 157 -13.08 -4.18 -29.57
CA SER A 157 -14.53 -4.19 -29.78
C SER A 157 -15.09 -2.90 -30.40
N VAL A 158 -14.41 -1.77 -30.22
CA VAL A 158 -14.76 -0.48 -30.86
C VAL A 158 -14.20 -0.41 -32.28
N LYS A 159 -13.03 -1.01 -32.54
CA LYS A 159 -12.38 -1.02 -33.87
C LYS A 159 -13.02 -1.99 -34.87
N GLU A 160 -13.79 -2.98 -34.40
CA GLU A 160 -14.56 -3.92 -35.25
C GLU A 160 -15.92 -3.34 -35.72
N ARG A 161 -16.27 -2.11 -35.31
CA ARG A 161 -17.42 -1.36 -35.83
C ARG A 161 -16.98 -0.46 -36.99
N ASP A 162 -16.62 -1.14 -38.07
CA ASP A 162 -16.12 -0.63 -39.35
C ASP A 162 -17.11 0.35 -40.03
N PRO A 163 -16.63 1.43 -40.69
CA PRO A 163 -17.43 2.14 -41.66
C PRO A 163 -16.72 2.25 -43.02
N GLU A 164 -16.51 1.16 -43.77
CA GLU A 164 -16.21 1.27 -45.22
C GLU A 164 -16.29 -0.06 -46.00
N LYS A 165 -17.50 -0.47 -46.44
CA LYS A 165 -17.71 -0.98 -47.82
C LYS A 165 -19.18 -1.23 -48.16
N SER A 166 -19.78 -0.23 -48.78
CA SER A 166 -20.85 -0.41 -49.75
C SER A 166 -20.30 -1.06 -51.03
N MET A 167 -20.73 -2.29 -51.36
CA MET A 167 -21.22 -2.69 -52.70
C MET A 167 -21.38 -4.21 -52.84
N ALA A 168 -22.61 -4.58 -53.25
CA ALA A 168 -22.94 -5.60 -54.24
C ALA A 168 -23.01 -7.10 -53.88
N ARG A 169 -24.27 -7.58 -53.98
CA ARG A 169 -24.76 -8.75 -54.77
C ARG A 169 -24.69 -10.17 -54.18
N SER A 170 -25.83 -10.56 -53.61
CA SER A 170 -26.74 -11.64 -54.04
C SER A 170 -26.18 -13.00 -54.52
N SER A 171 -26.48 -14.05 -53.75
CA SER A 171 -27.06 -15.32 -54.24
C SER A 171 -27.75 -16.09 -53.08
N PRO A 172 -28.76 -16.97 -53.35
CA PRO A 172 -29.73 -17.41 -52.35
C PRO A 172 -29.60 -18.89 -51.93
N ILE A 173 -30.43 -19.28 -50.93
CA ILE A 173 -30.84 -20.64 -50.45
C ILE A 173 -29.95 -21.14 -49.27
N PRO A 174 -30.51 -21.56 -48.08
CA PRO A 174 -31.61 -22.55 -47.96
C PRO A 174 -32.71 -22.33 -46.90
N GLY A 175 -33.84 -22.99 -47.13
CA GLY A 175 -34.36 -24.01 -46.20
C GLY A 175 -34.97 -23.59 -44.85
N SER A 176 -36.30 -23.46 -44.86
CA SER A 176 -37.26 -23.92 -43.83
C SER A 176 -37.12 -23.53 -42.35
N LEU A 177 -38.13 -22.76 -41.92
CA LEU A 177 -38.97 -22.95 -40.72
C LEU A 177 -38.37 -22.68 -39.32
N GLN A 178 -38.64 -21.46 -38.80
CA GLN A 178 -39.58 -21.19 -37.69
C GLN A 178 -39.18 -19.89 -36.95
N ARG A 179 -39.88 -18.79 -37.24
CA ARG A 179 -40.13 -17.73 -36.25
C ARG A 179 -41.30 -16.86 -36.71
N ALA A 180 -42.49 -17.44 -36.62
CA ALA A 180 -43.71 -16.67 -36.47
C ALA A 180 -43.51 -15.74 -35.25
N LEU A 181 -43.54 -14.41 -35.46
CA LEU A 181 -43.90 -13.33 -34.51
C LEU A 181 -43.38 -11.91 -34.90
N THR A 182 -43.13 -11.57 -36.18
CA THR A 182 -42.70 -10.19 -36.53
C THR A 182 -43.44 -9.51 -37.68
N ASP A 183 -44.65 -9.97 -38.03
CA ASP A 183 -45.52 -9.22 -38.94
C ASP A 183 -46.35 -8.18 -38.17
N SER A 184 -45.86 -6.93 -38.15
CA SER A 184 -46.69 -5.73 -38.29
C SER A 184 -45.81 -4.48 -38.32
N ILE A 185 -45.13 -4.33 -39.45
CA ILE A 185 -44.49 -3.09 -39.84
C ILE A 185 -45.57 -2.14 -40.41
N LYS A 186 -45.47 -0.86 -40.05
CA LYS A 186 -45.98 0.35 -40.74
C LYS A 186 -47.48 0.70 -40.64
N ALA A 187 -47.74 1.72 -39.83
CA ALA A 187 -48.48 2.91 -40.28
C ALA A 187 -48.13 4.12 -39.40
N ARG A 188 -47.36 5.08 -39.95
CA ARG A 188 -47.34 6.49 -39.47
C ARG A 188 -48.15 7.32 -40.47
N PRO A 189 -48.85 8.38 -40.03
CA PRO A 189 -48.28 9.74 -40.16
C PRO A 189 -48.60 10.67 -38.95
N PRO A 190 -48.05 11.92 -38.92
CA PRO A 190 -47.67 12.65 -37.70
C PRO A 190 -48.62 13.81 -37.30
N LEU A 191 -48.21 14.54 -36.26
CA LEU A 191 -48.65 15.88 -35.78
C LEU A 191 -49.81 15.92 -34.78
N ARG A 192 -49.45 16.18 -33.50
CA ARG A 192 -50.11 17.25 -32.73
C ARG A 192 -49.22 17.74 -31.58
N ARG A 193 -48.65 18.91 -31.82
CA ARG A 193 -48.08 19.80 -30.81
C ARG A 193 -49.25 20.42 -30.05
N LEU A 194 -49.32 20.22 -28.74
CA LEU A 194 -50.09 21.07 -27.82
C LEU A 194 -49.23 21.31 -26.59
N THR A 195 -48.77 22.54 -26.53
CA THR A 195 -48.11 23.21 -25.43
C THR A 195 -49.07 23.35 -24.26
N THR A 196 -48.63 23.13 -23.02
CA THR A 196 -48.89 24.05 -21.89
C THR A 196 -48.01 23.67 -20.69
N GLN A 197 -47.44 24.71 -20.10
CA GLN A 197 -46.49 24.77 -18.98
C GLN A 197 -47.14 24.19 -17.69
N ALA A 198 -46.46 23.86 -16.59
CA ALA A 198 -45.33 24.51 -15.97
C ALA A 198 -44.82 23.68 -14.76
N ILE A 199 -43.56 23.91 -14.33
CA ILE A 199 -42.97 23.58 -13.01
C ILE A 199 -42.79 22.07 -12.72
N GLY A 200 -41.60 21.49 -12.48
CA GLY A 200 -40.25 22.02 -12.32
C GLY A 200 -39.37 21.00 -11.58
N HIS A 201 -38.61 20.18 -12.30
CA HIS A 201 -37.32 19.63 -11.87
C HIS A 201 -36.62 18.99 -13.08
N GLN A 202 -35.64 19.69 -13.67
CA GLN A 202 -34.91 19.19 -14.83
C GLN A 202 -33.87 18.15 -14.42
N GLU A 203 -34.00 16.98 -15.02
CA GLU A 203 -32.91 16.04 -15.28
C GLU A 203 -31.82 16.74 -16.11
N THR A 204 -30.56 16.64 -15.68
CA THR A 204 -29.40 16.71 -16.58
C THR A 204 -28.33 15.74 -16.09
N VAL A 205 -28.65 14.44 -16.09
CA VAL A 205 -27.65 13.36 -16.05
C VAL A 205 -27.88 12.41 -17.23
N GLU A 206 -28.07 12.97 -18.42
CA GLU A 206 -27.92 12.22 -19.67
C GLU A 206 -26.58 12.61 -20.31
N GLY A 207 -25.54 11.79 -20.08
CA GLY A 207 -24.33 11.82 -20.93
C GLY A 207 -22.97 11.64 -20.25
N SER A 208 -22.88 11.50 -18.92
CA SER A 208 -21.57 11.53 -18.22
C SER A 208 -20.71 10.26 -18.41
N HIS A 209 -21.30 9.08 -18.61
CA HIS A 209 -20.52 7.83 -18.65
C HIS A 209 -19.64 7.61 -19.89
N ARG A 210 -19.71 8.47 -20.92
CA ARG A 210 -18.87 8.34 -22.14
C ARG A 210 -17.59 9.16 -22.14
N ARG A 211 -17.35 10.03 -21.15
CA ARG A 211 -16.23 10.99 -21.20
C ARG A 211 -15.02 10.65 -20.32
N GLY A 212 -15.09 9.55 -19.55
CA GLY A 212 -13.97 9.06 -18.73
C GLY A 212 -13.35 10.15 -17.83
N TRP A 213 -12.06 9.99 -17.50
CA TRP A 213 -11.31 10.93 -16.67
C TRP A 213 -11.26 12.36 -17.22
N ALA A 214 -11.33 12.54 -18.55
CA ALA A 214 -11.35 13.85 -19.18
C ALA A 214 -12.63 14.64 -18.83
N GLY A 215 -13.76 13.95 -18.66
CA GLY A 215 -15.01 14.57 -18.19
C GLY A 215 -14.89 15.03 -16.73
N VAL A 216 -14.30 14.19 -15.88
CA VAL A 216 -14.10 14.49 -14.46
C VAL A 216 -13.16 15.69 -14.28
N VAL A 217 -12.09 15.79 -15.07
CA VAL A 217 -11.19 16.94 -15.06
C VAL A 217 -11.90 18.21 -15.56
N GLN A 218 -12.71 18.11 -16.62
CA GLN A 218 -13.46 19.25 -17.13
C GLN A 218 -14.55 19.73 -16.15
N GLU A 219 -15.11 18.82 -15.36
CA GLU A 219 -16.08 19.12 -14.30
C GLU A 219 -15.39 19.71 -13.06
N LEU A 220 -14.23 19.18 -12.66
CA LEU A 220 -13.39 19.76 -11.61
C LEU A 220 -12.90 21.16 -11.97
N GLN A 221 -12.50 21.37 -13.23
CA GLN A 221 -12.12 22.69 -13.74
C GLN A 221 -13.30 23.67 -13.78
N LYS A 222 -14.54 23.19 -13.89
CA LYS A 222 -15.75 24.02 -13.81
C LYS A 222 -16.30 24.12 -12.38
N SER A 223 -15.68 23.47 -11.41
CA SER A 223 -16.17 23.45 -10.03
C SER A 223 -16.02 24.83 -9.37
N PRO A 224 -17.11 25.42 -8.85
CA PRO A 224 -17.05 26.70 -8.14
C PRO A 224 -16.29 26.59 -6.81
N LEU A 225 -16.18 25.38 -6.24
CA LEU A 225 -15.39 25.12 -5.03
C LEU A 225 -13.88 25.25 -5.28
N LEU A 226 -13.41 24.83 -6.46
CA LEU A 226 -12.01 24.95 -6.83
C LEU A 226 -11.64 26.42 -7.04
N HIS A 227 -12.48 27.19 -7.74
CA HIS A 227 -12.30 28.64 -7.91
C HIS A 227 -12.27 29.39 -6.58
N LYS A 228 -13.14 29.02 -5.62
CA LYS A 228 -13.10 29.60 -4.26
C LYS A 228 -11.78 29.32 -3.54
N ARG A 229 -11.22 28.12 -3.69
CA ARG A 229 -9.92 27.78 -3.09
C ARG A 229 -8.77 28.55 -3.75
N HIS A 230 -8.76 28.65 -5.07
CA HIS A 230 -7.75 29.43 -5.79
C HIS A 230 -7.79 30.91 -5.40
N ALA A 231 -8.98 31.52 -5.37
CA ALA A 231 -9.14 32.90 -4.93
C ALA A 231 -8.70 33.12 -3.47
N ASN A 232 -8.99 32.17 -2.58
CA ASN A 232 -8.58 32.25 -1.17
C ASN A 232 -7.04 32.13 -1.02
N ILE A 233 -6.41 31.27 -1.83
CA ILE A 233 -4.94 31.15 -1.87
C ILE A 233 -4.32 32.44 -2.41
N GLU A 234 -4.85 33.01 -3.50
CA GLU A 234 -4.38 34.27 -4.05
C GLU A 234 -4.51 35.44 -3.05
N MET A 235 -5.62 35.50 -2.31
CA MET A 235 -5.79 36.49 -1.23
C MET A 235 -4.80 36.28 -0.08
N ALA A 236 -4.56 35.04 0.34
CA ALA A 236 -3.59 34.72 1.39
C ALA A 236 -2.15 35.04 0.96
N LEU A 237 -1.81 34.81 -0.31
CA LEU A 237 -0.51 35.12 -0.89
C LEU A 237 -0.31 36.64 -1.06
N ALA A 238 -1.35 37.38 -1.43
CA ALA A 238 -1.33 38.83 -1.50
C ALA A 238 -1.16 39.47 -0.11
N GLN A 239 -1.77 38.89 0.93
CA GLN A 239 -1.59 39.35 2.32
C GLN A 239 -0.19 39.07 2.89
N THR A 240 0.52 38.07 2.37
CA THR A 240 1.90 37.76 2.80
C THR A 240 2.97 38.58 2.07
N GLN A 241 2.59 39.33 1.02
CA GLN A 241 3.52 40.14 0.22
C GLN A 241 3.47 41.65 0.49
N THR A 242 2.67 42.12 1.46
CA THR A 242 2.75 43.51 1.93
C THR A 242 3.87 43.65 2.97
N PRO A 243 4.83 44.60 2.79
CA PRO A 243 6.01 44.77 3.66
C PRO A 243 5.68 45.31 5.06
#